data_AF-A0A150PPL5-F1
#
_entry.id   AF-A0A150PPL5-F1
#
_cell.length_a   1.000
_cell.length_b   1.000
_cell.length_c   1.000
_cell.angle_alpha   90.00
_cell.angle_beta   90.00
_cell.angle_gamma   90.00
#
_symmetry.space_group_name_H-M   'P 1'
#
loop_
_entity.id
_entity.type
_entity.pdbx_description
1 polymer ?
#
loop_
_entity_poly.entity_id
_entity_poly.type
_entity_poly.pdbx_seq_one_letter_code
_entity_poly.pdbx_strand_id
1 'polypeptide(L)'
;MVTVPLSTDSYADKSDHVELRHQLHHGPTREVMRYLVSCALAPGQEVKYHDTLTSEDYTFKGEMGLCPDWADNAASVECQELVTACLLVRNNALGKKVAISMRGEVPGVPPGEDSPPLLYPQSVVSTVVHAENGNVIASFKRCASPEVGAGRDCGWKPAHVGKCAPGQQVHIGAGANPPGRCEDPSVLGSSSRPTVLRVCDGIRGCNSTTPNFIDHSEGSCGSDRPALTFTCPNSGYFSVMSGPRASGGPGEATPEVLDAAGLAVYPAEEIDVFKWPEGAFYGNLWGSGALHPGIANDKNIVTSEGFFDAAPAVIGSVFRRAFTCTGRFWTRQEAYMADRVCAGGVSDCAATWVGACDVANSKRSIAPRCPRLYRCASADGAVVPGDGDFDDCQGRPDEGPWSRPITVFLNNPTDIVSDPMNSETMGTPDAPGDADCR
;
A
#
# COMPACT_ATOMS: atom_id res chain seq x y z
N MET A 1 21.42 14.46 -5.22
CA MET A 1 20.42 13.45 -5.62
C MET A 1 19.36 14.01 -6.58
N VAL A 2 18.62 15.09 -6.27
CA VAL A 2 17.56 15.61 -7.18
C VAL A 2 18.05 16.45 -8.37
N THR A 3 19.30 16.87 -8.34
CA THR A 3 19.92 17.70 -9.39
C THR A 3 20.37 16.89 -10.60
N VAL A 4 20.22 15.57 -10.57
CA VAL A 4 20.68 14.65 -11.61
C VAL A 4 19.56 13.65 -11.93
N PRO A 5 19.58 13.02 -13.12
CA PRO A 5 18.59 12.02 -13.49
C PRO A 5 18.62 10.80 -12.55
N LEU A 6 17.45 10.22 -12.26
CA LEU A 6 17.30 8.94 -11.59
C LEU A 6 17.53 7.80 -12.60
N SER A 7 18.80 7.62 -12.98
CA SER A 7 19.20 6.71 -14.05
C SER A 7 20.38 5.81 -13.64
N THR A 8 20.62 4.75 -14.42
CA THR A 8 21.76 3.83 -14.25
C THR A 8 23.09 4.58 -14.19
N ASP A 9 23.28 5.57 -15.07
CA ASP A 9 24.55 6.29 -15.20
C ASP A 9 24.82 7.21 -13.99
N SER A 10 23.77 7.75 -13.36
CA SER A 10 23.91 8.61 -12.19
C SER A 10 24.38 7.87 -10.94
N TYR A 11 24.11 6.57 -10.84
CA TYR A 11 24.43 5.74 -9.68
C TYR A 11 25.54 4.72 -9.92
N ALA A 12 26.16 4.72 -11.11
CA ALA A 12 27.32 3.89 -11.39
C ALA A 12 28.53 4.33 -10.53
N ASP A 13 29.38 3.39 -10.12
CA ASP A 13 30.60 3.70 -9.35
C ASP A 13 31.57 4.63 -10.09
N LYS A 14 31.46 4.69 -11.42
CA LYS A 14 32.23 5.56 -12.31
C LYS A 14 31.50 6.84 -12.72
N SER A 15 30.30 7.09 -12.19
CA SER A 15 29.48 8.27 -12.51
C SER A 15 30.25 9.56 -12.25
N ASP A 16 30.04 10.63 -13.01
CA ASP A 16 30.63 11.94 -12.70
C ASP A 16 29.99 12.62 -11.47
N HIS A 17 28.90 12.05 -10.94
CA HIS A 17 28.21 12.48 -9.72
C HIS A 17 28.84 11.85 -8.48
N VAL A 18 29.96 12.44 -8.04
CA VAL A 18 30.82 11.91 -6.97
C VAL A 18 30.06 11.67 -5.65
N GLU A 19 29.01 12.46 -5.38
CA GLU A 19 28.18 12.34 -4.19
C GLU A 19 27.24 11.12 -4.19
N LEU A 20 26.94 10.56 -5.37
CA LEU A 20 26.08 9.38 -5.52
C LEU A 20 26.86 8.09 -5.68
N ARG A 21 28.16 8.18 -6.02
CA ARG A 21 29.06 7.02 -6.07
C ARG A 21 28.97 6.26 -4.75
N HIS A 22 29.07 4.94 -4.82
CA HIS A 22 29.19 4.05 -3.68
C HIS A 22 27.98 3.94 -2.74
N GLN A 23 27.02 4.88 -2.78
CA GLN A 23 25.85 4.86 -1.91
C GLN A 23 25.08 3.54 -1.98
N LEU A 24 25.05 2.92 -3.16
CA LEU A 24 24.38 1.64 -3.41
C LEU A 24 25.21 0.41 -3.03
N HIS A 25 26.46 0.52 -2.56
CA HIS A 25 27.14 -0.59 -1.88
C HIS A 25 26.47 -0.94 -0.54
N HIS A 26 25.77 0.01 0.07
CA HIS A 26 25.05 -0.20 1.33
C HIS A 26 23.65 -0.81 1.08
N GLY A 27 23.41 -2.00 1.65
CA GLY A 27 22.16 -2.75 1.48
C GLY A 27 20.89 -1.96 1.81
N PRO A 28 20.79 -1.31 3.00
CA PRO A 28 19.65 -0.46 3.32
C PRO A 28 19.44 0.70 2.34
N THR A 29 20.50 1.28 1.78
CA THR A 29 20.36 2.32 0.74
C THR A 29 19.76 1.75 -0.54
N ARG A 30 20.07 0.49 -0.90
CA ARG A 30 19.41 -0.19 -2.02
C ARG A 30 17.91 -0.41 -1.78
N GLU A 31 17.48 -0.65 -0.55
CA GLU A 31 16.04 -0.69 -0.22
C GLU A 31 15.35 0.67 -0.40
N VAL A 32 16.00 1.75 0.05
CA VAL A 32 15.51 3.11 -0.21
C VAL A 32 15.44 3.37 -1.73
N MET A 33 16.46 2.97 -2.49
CA MET A 33 16.49 3.09 -3.95
C MET A 33 15.35 2.33 -4.62
N ARG A 34 15.04 1.12 -4.15
CA ARG A 34 13.89 0.34 -4.64
C ARG A 34 12.58 1.11 -4.46
N TYR A 35 12.37 1.73 -3.29
CA TYR A 35 11.18 2.55 -3.05
C TYR A 35 11.18 3.85 -3.85
N LEU A 36 12.32 4.53 -3.96
CA LEU A 36 12.49 5.75 -4.74
C LEU A 36 12.12 5.51 -6.21
N VAL A 37 12.69 4.47 -6.83
CA VAL A 37 12.43 4.14 -8.23
C VAL A 37 10.99 3.67 -8.44
N SER A 38 10.44 2.84 -7.54
CA SER A 38 9.04 2.40 -7.66
C SER A 38 8.03 3.54 -7.49
N CYS A 39 8.31 4.53 -6.66
CA CYS A 39 7.49 5.74 -6.54
C CYS A 39 7.63 6.66 -7.76
N ALA A 40 8.86 6.97 -8.16
CA ALA A 40 9.12 7.99 -9.17
C ALA A 40 8.84 7.51 -10.59
N LEU A 41 9.43 6.38 -10.99
CA LEU A 41 9.44 5.97 -12.39
C LEU A 41 8.20 5.16 -12.76
N ALA A 42 7.80 5.26 -14.04
CA ALA A 42 6.66 4.55 -14.59
C ALA A 42 6.97 3.06 -14.84
N PRO A 43 5.93 2.20 -14.94
CA PRO A 43 6.12 0.82 -15.38
C PRO A 43 6.91 0.74 -16.69
N GLY A 44 7.98 -0.06 -16.70
CA GLY A 44 8.87 -0.22 -17.86
C GLY A 44 10.14 0.63 -17.80
N GLN A 45 10.19 1.68 -16.98
CA GLN A 45 11.44 2.36 -16.63
C GLN A 45 12.17 1.59 -15.52
N GLU A 46 13.50 1.55 -15.59
CA GLU A 46 14.32 0.84 -14.60
C GLU A 46 15.69 1.51 -14.41
N VAL A 47 16.22 1.37 -13.19
CA VAL A 47 17.60 1.73 -12.86
C VAL A 47 18.36 0.44 -12.58
N LYS A 48 19.48 0.24 -13.28
CA LYS A 48 20.38 -0.89 -13.04
C LYS A 48 21.57 -0.44 -12.24
N TYR A 49 22.09 -1.33 -11.41
CA TYR A 49 23.27 -1.08 -10.62
C TYR A 49 24.10 -2.36 -10.53
N HIS A 50 25.38 -2.25 -10.88
CA HIS A 50 26.36 -3.31 -10.70
C HIS A 50 27.24 -2.95 -9.50
N ASP A 51 27.16 -3.76 -8.44
CA ASP A 51 27.96 -3.56 -7.25
C ASP A 51 29.38 -4.10 -7.47
N THR A 52 30.35 -3.21 -7.66
CA THR A 52 31.73 -3.64 -7.96
C THR A 52 32.44 -4.33 -6.80
N LEU A 53 31.95 -4.21 -5.55
CA LEU A 53 32.53 -4.87 -4.38
C LEU A 53 32.08 -6.33 -4.27
N THR A 54 30.82 -6.61 -4.61
CA THR A 54 30.22 -7.95 -4.49
C THR A 54 30.11 -8.67 -5.84
N SER A 55 30.29 -7.95 -6.96
CA SER A 55 30.01 -8.40 -8.33
C SER A 55 28.55 -8.82 -8.55
N GLU A 56 27.61 -8.30 -7.76
CA GLU A 56 26.18 -8.56 -7.89
C GLU A 56 25.48 -7.49 -8.73
N ASP A 57 24.48 -7.92 -9.51
CA ASP A 57 23.63 -7.04 -10.31
C ASP A 57 22.28 -6.80 -9.62
N TYR A 58 21.87 -5.55 -9.58
CA TYR A 58 20.61 -5.10 -9.03
C TYR A 58 19.80 -4.37 -10.11
N THR A 59 18.48 -4.56 -10.09
CA THR A 59 17.55 -3.83 -10.97
C THR A 59 16.39 -3.30 -10.14
N PHE A 60 16.24 -1.98 -10.13
CA PHE A 60 15.15 -1.27 -9.48
C PHE A 60 14.13 -0.87 -10.54
N LYS A 61 12.87 -1.28 -10.38
CA LYS A 61 11.81 -1.10 -11.39
C LYS A 61 10.84 -0.01 -10.98
N GLY A 62 10.44 0.81 -11.94
CA GLY A 62 9.34 1.76 -11.78
C GLY A 62 8.00 1.06 -11.60
N GLU A 63 7.09 1.67 -10.85
CA GLU A 63 5.74 1.14 -10.57
C GLU A 63 4.66 2.23 -10.65
N MET A 64 4.81 3.32 -9.90
CA MET A 64 3.76 4.34 -9.74
C MET A 64 3.79 5.43 -10.79
N GLY A 65 4.97 5.77 -11.33
CA GLY A 65 5.11 6.83 -12.33
C GLY A 65 4.71 8.23 -11.81
N LEU A 66 5.02 8.55 -10.55
CA LEU A 66 4.72 9.88 -9.99
C LEU A 66 5.62 10.98 -10.55
N CYS A 67 6.78 10.61 -11.08
CA CYS A 67 7.72 11.51 -11.70
C CYS A 67 8.60 10.79 -12.76
N PRO A 68 8.01 10.39 -13.90
CA PRO A 68 8.71 9.62 -14.93
C PRO A 68 9.82 10.42 -15.60
N ASP A 69 9.68 11.75 -15.70
CA ASP A 69 10.68 12.65 -16.31
C ASP A 69 12.01 12.68 -15.55
N TRP A 70 12.03 12.26 -14.28
CA TRP A 70 13.25 12.16 -13.50
C TRP A 70 14.21 11.11 -14.07
N ALA A 71 13.74 10.16 -14.90
CA ALA A 71 14.63 9.22 -15.58
C ALA A 71 15.68 9.93 -16.45
N ASP A 72 15.31 11.07 -17.04
CA ASP A 72 16.13 11.78 -18.03
C ASP A 72 16.59 13.16 -17.55
N ASN A 73 15.89 13.76 -16.58
CA ASN A 73 16.12 15.13 -16.14
C ASN A 73 16.23 15.24 -14.62
N ALA A 74 16.69 16.39 -14.13
CA ALA A 74 16.57 16.74 -12.71
C ALA A 74 15.09 16.82 -12.31
N ALA A 75 14.77 16.37 -11.10
CA ALA A 75 13.41 16.41 -10.56
C ALA A 75 12.95 17.85 -10.29
N SER A 76 11.77 18.21 -10.80
CA SER A 76 11.11 19.47 -10.40
C SER A 76 10.70 19.44 -8.91
N VAL A 77 10.33 20.59 -8.35
CA VAL A 77 9.87 20.66 -6.94
C VAL A 77 8.55 19.91 -6.75
N GLU A 78 7.69 19.95 -7.75
CA GLU A 78 6.39 19.26 -7.78
C GLU A 78 6.58 17.73 -7.82
N CYS A 79 7.46 17.27 -8.71
CA CYS A 79 7.89 15.88 -8.80
C CYS A 79 8.46 15.37 -7.48
N GLN A 80 9.32 16.19 -6.88
CA GLN A 80 9.85 15.95 -5.56
C GLN A 80 8.66 15.75 -4.59
N GLU A 81 7.81 16.72 -4.37
CA GLU A 81 6.73 16.61 -3.38
C GLU A 81 5.91 15.30 -3.45
N LEU A 82 5.52 14.87 -4.66
CA LEU A 82 4.83 13.59 -4.87
C LEU A 82 5.66 12.38 -4.46
N VAL A 83 6.92 12.33 -4.88
CA VAL A 83 7.80 11.21 -4.54
C VAL A 83 8.08 11.19 -3.02
N THR A 84 8.11 12.35 -2.35
CA THR A 84 8.29 12.43 -0.89
C THR A 84 7.08 11.84 -0.21
N ALA A 85 5.88 12.28 -0.59
CA ALA A 85 4.64 11.73 -0.07
C ALA A 85 4.62 10.21 -0.24
N CYS A 86 4.99 9.70 -1.43
CA CYS A 86 5.04 8.27 -1.71
C CYS A 86 6.03 7.49 -0.83
N LEU A 87 7.22 8.05 -0.61
CA LEU A 87 8.21 7.44 0.28
C LEU A 87 7.72 7.41 1.73
N LEU A 88 7.06 8.47 2.19
CA LEU A 88 6.54 8.59 3.54
C LEU A 88 5.35 7.64 3.79
N VAL A 89 4.39 7.52 2.86
CA VAL A 89 3.29 6.55 2.98
C VAL A 89 3.79 5.10 2.97
N ARG A 90 4.92 4.85 2.31
CA ARG A 90 5.59 3.54 2.27
C ARG A 90 6.60 3.35 3.40
N ASN A 91 6.80 4.35 4.28
CA ASN A 91 7.64 4.18 5.47
C ASN A 91 7.11 2.97 6.25
N ASN A 92 7.97 2.09 6.74
CA ASN A 92 7.51 0.84 7.35
C ASN A 92 8.58 0.29 8.28
N ALA A 93 8.68 0.89 9.46
CA ALA A 93 9.69 0.48 10.43
C ALA A 93 9.48 -0.96 10.95
N LEU A 94 8.26 -1.49 10.85
CA LEU A 94 7.92 -2.85 11.30
C LEU A 94 8.23 -3.93 10.28
N GLY A 95 8.57 -3.56 9.04
CA GLY A 95 8.78 -4.50 7.94
C GLY A 95 7.53 -5.29 7.51
N LYS A 96 6.34 -4.91 7.98
CA LYS A 96 5.07 -5.59 7.65
C LYS A 96 4.63 -5.29 6.22
N LYS A 97 4.27 -6.31 5.44
CA LYS A 97 3.69 -6.11 4.10
C LYS A 97 2.19 -5.90 4.21
N VAL A 98 1.79 -4.64 4.26
CA VAL A 98 0.38 -4.21 4.31
C VAL A 98 -0.07 -3.70 2.95
N ALA A 99 -1.27 -4.09 2.55
CA ALA A 99 -1.93 -3.46 1.41
C ALA A 99 -2.56 -2.15 1.89
N ILE A 100 -2.29 -1.07 1.17
CA ILE A 100 -2.82 0.26 1.44
C ILE A 100 -3.43 0.81 0.16
N SER A 101 -4.45 1.65 0.31
CA SER A 101 -4.94 2.50 -0.76
C SER A 101 -4.30 3.88 -0.59
N MET A 102 -3.57 4.32 -1.61
CA MET A 102 -2.93 5.64 -1.65
C MET A 102 -3.82 6.54 -2.50
N ARG A 103 -4.21 7.70 -1.95
CA ARG A 103 -5.08 8.65 -2.63
C ARG A 103 -4.51 10.05 -2.55
N GLY A 104 -4.49 10.75 -3.67
CA GLY A 104 -3.91 12.09 -3.72
C GLY A 104 -4.08 12.70 -5.09
N GLU A 105 -4.13 14.03 -5.13
CA GLU A 105 -4.31 14.76 -6.37
C GLU A 105 -2.98 15.18 -6.97
N VAL A 106 -2.92 15.17 -8.30
CA VAL A 106 -1.84 15.85 -9.06
C VAL A 106 -2.45 17.09 -9.69
N PRO A 107 -2.21 18.30 -9.14
CA PRO A 107 -2.84 19.52 -9.66
C PRO A 107 -2.60 19.69 -11.16
N GLY A 108 -3.69 19.86 -11.92
CA GLY A 108 -3.65 20.03 -13.38
C GLY A 108 -3.65 18.74 -14.20
N VAL A 109 -3.64 17.57 -13.55
CA VAL A 109 -3.75 16.27 -14.23
C VAL A 109 -5.10 15.64 -13.83
N PRO A 110 -6.12 15.66 -14.71
CA PRO A 110 -7.39 14.98 -14.42
C PRO A 110 -7.18 13.46 -14.35
N PRO A 111 -8.07 12.68 -13.71
CA PRO A 111 -7.98 11.23 -13.68
C PRO A 111 -8.11 10.63 -15.09
N GLY A 112 -7.26 9.69 -15.45
CA GLY A 112 -7.20 9.12 -16.79
C GLY A 112 -5.88 8.42 -17.09
N GLU A 113 -5.59 8.26 -18.39
CA GLU A 113 -4.43 7.51 -18.90
C GLU A 113 -3.08 8.17 -18.56
N ASP A 114 -3.07 9.50 -18.39
CA ASP A 114 -1.86 10.29 -18.08
C ASP A 114 -1.62 10.48 -16.57
N SER A 115 -2.55 10.03 -15.72
CA SER A 115 -2.50 10.24 -14.28
C SER A 115 -1.90 9.01 -13.59
N PRO A 116 -1.17 9.16 -12.47
CA PRO A 116 -0.65 8.02 -11.75
C PRO A 116 -1.81 7.14 -11.28
N PRO A 117 -2.03 5.94 -11.85
CA PRO A 117 -3.24 5.16 -11.58
C PRO A 117 -3.32 4.77 -10.10
N LEU A 118 -2.18 4.66 -9.43
CA LEU A 118 -2.08 4.26 -8.03
C LEU A 118 -2.38 5.38 -7.02
N LEU A 119 -2.72 6.59 -7.46
CA LEU A 119 -3.23 7.66 -6.60
C LEU A 119 -4.75 7.81 -6.65
N TYR A 120 -5.43 7.07 -7.52
CA TYR A 120 -6.88 7.12 -7.64
C TYR A 120 -7.47 5.76 -7.30
N PRO A 121 -8.59 5.71 -6.56
CA PRO A 121 -9.23 4.43 -6.24
C PRO A 121 -9.54 3.61 -7.50
N GLN A 122 -9.08 2.36 -7.50
CA GLN A 122 -9.36 1.42 -8.57
C GLN A 122 -10.77 0.84 -8.43
N SER A 123 -11.38 0.49 -9.58
CA SER A 123 -12.69 -0.17 -9.62
C SER A 123 -12.65 -1.61 -9.13
N VAL A 124 -11.45 -2.21 -8.99
CA VAL A 124 -11.28 -3.57 -8.52
C VAL A 124 -10.04 -3.68 -7.63
N VAL A 125 -10.12 -4.50 -6.59
CA VAL A 125 -8.97 -4.85 -5.75
C VAL A 125 -8.49 -6.27 -6.07
N SER A 126 -7.22 -6.40 -6.44
CA SER A 126 -6.59 -7.71 -6.64
C SER A 126 -6.32 -8.40 -5.30
N THR A 127 -6.46 -9.73 -5.26
CA THR A 127 -6.13 -10.53 -4.08
C THR A 127 -4.67 -10.35 -3.68
N VAL A 128 -4.41 -10.06 -2.40
CA VAL A 128 -3.06 -9.83 -1.89
C VAL A 128 -2.29 -11.16 -1.81
N VAL A 129 -1.11 -11.19 -2.43
CA VAL A 129 -0.30 -12.41 -2.62
C VAL A 129 0.80 -12.64 -1.58
N HIS A 130 1.06 -11.64 -0.74
CA HIS A 130 2.05 -11.71 0.33
C HIS A 130 1.38 -11.92 1.69
N ALA A 131 2.01 -12.71 2.54
CA ALA A 131 1.72 -12.76 3.96
C ALA A 131 2.22 -11.47 4.65
N GLU A 132 1.81 -11.24 5.90
CA GLU A 132 2.19 -10.05 6.67
C GLU A 132 3.70 -9.92 6.88
N ASN A 133 4.40 -11.05 7.02
CA ASN A 133 5.86 -11.11 7.09
C ASN A 133 6.57 -10.83 5.75
N GLY A 134 5.82 -10.47 4.70
CA GLY A 134 6.32 -10.13 3.37
C GLY A 134 6.61 -11.29 2.44
N ASN A 135 6.61 -12.52 2.94
CA ASN A 135 6.81 -13.70 2.10
C ASN A 135 5.62 -13.89 1.16
N VAL A 136 5.91 -14.28 -0.09
CA VAL A 136 4.87 -14.73 -1.03
C VAL A 136 4.19 -15.97 -0.45
N ILE A 137 2.86 -15.95 -0.39
CA ILE A 137 2.05 -17.10 0.06
C ILE A 137 2.33 -18.28 -0.87
N ALA A 138 2.55 -19.47 -0.31
CA ALA A 138 2.99 -20.66 -1.07
C ALA A 138 2.09 -20.94 -2.27
N SER A 139 0.77 -20.78 -2.10
CA SER A 139 -0.22 -20.95 -3.17
C SER A 139 0.05 -20.13 -4.44
N PHE A 140 0.64 -18.93 -4.34
CA PHE A 140 1.00 -18.12 -5.50
C PHE A 140 2.38 -18.43 -6.08
N LYS A 141 3.16 -19.31 -5.46
CA LYS A 141 4.42 -19.80 -6.03
C LYS A 141 4.14 -20.85 -7.09
N ARG A 142 5.07 -21.00 -8.04
CA ARG A 142 5.04 -22.12 -8.99
C ARG A 142 5.18 -23.45 -8.24
N CYS A 143 4.42 -24.47 -8.66
CA CYS A 143 4.59 -25.82 -8.13
C CYS A 143 5.95 -26.43 -8.48
N ALA A 144 6.55 -27.15 -7.54
CA ALA A 144 7.82 -27.85 -7.75
C ALA A 144 7.68 -29.05 -8.69
N SER A 145 6.54 -29.73 -8.63
CA SER A 145 6.10 -30.76 -9.57
C SER A 145 4.65 -30.49 -10.01
N PRO A 146 4.18 -31.02 -11.14
CA PRO A 146 2.78 -30.89 -11.53
C PRO A 146 1.83 -31.44 -10.46
N GLU A 147 0.90 -30.62 -10.00
CA GLU A 147 -0.15 -30.96 -9.04
C GLU A 147 -1.53 -30.73 -9.65
N VAL A 148 -2.54 -31.48 -9.20
CA VAL A 148 -3.91 -31.44 -9.75
C VAL A 148 -4.92 -31.17 -8.64
N GLY A 149 -5.92 -30.36 -8.97
CA GLY A 149 -7.08 -30.10 -8.13
C GLY A 149 -6.92 -28.91 -7.19
N ALA A 150 -7.99 -28.63 -6.45
CA ALA A 150 -8.15 -27.41 -5.65
C ALA A 150 -7.50 -27.47 -4.25
N GLY A 151 -7.04 -28.65 -3.83
CA GLY A 151 -6.34 -28.84 -2.55
C GLY A 151 -4.88 -28.39 -2.54
N ARG A 152 -4.25 -28.16 -3.69
CA ARG A 152 -2.82 -27.82 -3.78
C ARG A 152 -2.49 -26.43 -3.23
N ASP A 153 -1.27 -26.23 -2.77
CA ASP A 153 -0.78 -24.95 -2.24
C ASP A 153 0.33 -24.34 -3.11
N CYS A 154 0.14 -24.42 -4.43
CA CYS A 154 0.98 -23.81 -5.44
C CYS A 154 0.23 -23.64 -6.78
N GLY A 155 0.76 -22.80 -7.67
CA GLY A 155 0.27 -22.65 -9.04
C GLY A 155 -1.10 -21.97 -9.13
N TRP A 156 -1.41 -21.11 -8.17
CA TRP A 156 -2.59 -20.24 -8.19
C TRP A 156 -2.24 -18.85 -8.69
N LYS A 157 -3.24 -18.17 -9.25
CA LYS A 157 -3.20 -16.76 -9.63
C LYS A 157 -4.17 -15.98 -8.74
N PRO A 158 -3.83 -14.73 -8.36
CA PRO A 158 -4.78 -13.85 -7.70
C PRO A 158 -5.95 -13.57 -8.66
N ALA A 159 -7.16 -13.59 -8.14
CA ALA A 159 -8.31 -12.95 -8.78
C ALA A 159 -8.56 -11.62 -8.03
N HIS A 160 -9.74 -11.44 -7.45
CA HIS A 160 -10.09 -10.18 -6.78
C HIS A 160 -10.59 -10.38 -5.35
N VAL A 161 -10.77 -9.27 -4.66
CA VAL A 161 -11.44 -9.17 -3.37
C VAL A 161 -12.93 -8.91 -3.60
N GLY A 162 -13.78 -9.53 -2.78
CA GLY A 162 -15.20 -9.23 -2.68
C GLY A 162 -15.59 -8.73 -1.29
N LYS A 163 -16.78 -8.14 -1.22
CA LYS A 163 -17.40 -7.60 0.00
C LYS A 163 -18.74 -8.27 0.21
N CYS A 164 -19.09 -8.55 1.46
CA CYS A 164 -20.37 -9.15 1.82
C CYS A 164 -20.78 -8.77 3.26
N ALA A 165 -22.06 -8.94 3.60
CA ALA A 165 -22.50 -8.77 4.98
C ALA A 165 -22.06 -9.99 5.83
N PRO A 166 -21.40 -9.79 7.00
CA PRO A 166 -20.98 -10.89 7.87
C PRO A 166 -22.10 -11.90 8.17
N GLY A 167 -21.80 -13.20 8.05
CA GLY A 167 -22.76 -14.28 8.28
C GLY A 167 -23.74 -14.56 7.13
N GLN A 168 -23.75 -13.74 6.07
CA GLN A 168 -24.57 -13.98 4.88
C GLN A 168 -24.03 -15.17 4.07
N GLN A 169 -24.90 -15.96 3.45
CA GLN A 169 -24.46 -16.91 2.42
C GLN A 169 -24.06 -16.19 1.13
N VAL A 170 -22.89 -16.53 0.62
CA VAL A 170 -22.36 -16.06 -0.66
C VAL A 170 -22.22 -17.27 -1.59
N HIS A 171 -22.69 -17.10 -2.83
CA HIS A 171 -22.51 -18.08 -3.89
C HIS A 171 -21.59 -17.48 -4.95
N ILE A 172 -20.54 -18.20 -5.32
CA ILE A 172 -19.57 -17.77 -6.32
C ILE A 172 -19.24 -18.92 -7.26
N GLY A 173 -19.07 -18.63 -8.54
CA GLY A 173 -18.69 -19.63 -9.54
C GLY A 173 -17.90 -19.05 -10.70
N ALA A 174 -17.25 -19.94 -11.44
CA ALA A 174 -16.60 -19.64 -12.71
C ALA A 174 -16.99 -20.71 -13.74
N GLY A 175 -18.20 -20.60 -14.29
CA GLY A 175 -18.75 -21.49 -15.30
C GLY A 175 -19.60 -22.65 -14.77
N ALA A 176 -20.06 -22.61 -13.52
CA ALA A 176 -21.01 -23.59 -12.97
C ALA A 176 -22.02 -22.96 -12.00
N ASN A 177 -23.12 -23.68 -11.77
CA ASN A 177 -24.08 -23.38 -10.71
C ASN A 177 -23.49 -23.77 -9.34
N PRO A 178 -23.73 -22.98 -8.29
CA PRO A 178 -23.27 -23.29 -6.94
C PRO A 178 -24.04 -24.50 -6.36
N PRO A 179 -23.43 -25.24 -5.41
CA PRO A 179 -24.09 -26.36 -4.74
C PRO A 179 -25.45 -25.96 -4.15
N GLY A 180 -26.47 -26.81 -4.34
CA GLY A 180 -27.84 -26.56 -3.90
C GLY A 180 -28.68 -25.71 -4.85
N ARG A 181 -28.09 -25.18 -5.94
CA ARG A 181 -28.79 -24.42 -7.00
C ARG A 181 -28.53 -25.00 -8.39
N CYS A 182 -28.34 -26.32 -8.48
CA CYS A 182 -27.95 -26.96 -9.73
C CYS A 182 -28.97 -26.80 -10.88
N GLU A 183 -30.23 -26.58 -10.54
CA GLU A 183 -31.33 -26.38 -11.49
C GLU A 183 -31.56 -24.90 -11.85
N ASP A 184 -30.81 -23.97 -11.25
CA ASP A 184 -30.92 -22.54 -11.56
C ASP A 184 -30.44 -22.29 -13.00
N PRO A 185 -31.17 -21.51 -13.82
CA PRO A 185 -30.71 -21.17 -15.16
C PRO A 185 -29.43 -20.31 -15.20
N SER A 186 -29.06 -19.69 -14.08
CA SER A 186 -28.00 -18.68 -14.01
C SER A 186 -26.64 -19.28 -13.62
N VAL A 187 -25.87 -19.72 -14.61
CA VAL A 187 -24.47 -20.11 -14.42
C VAL A 187 -23.65 -18.89 -14.02
N LEU A 188 -22.89 -19.00 -12.93
CA LEU A 188 -22.06 -17.89 -12.43
C LEU A 188 -20.70 -17.88 -13.09
N GLY A 189 -20.32 -16.74 -13.65
CA GLY A 189 -19.01 -16.52 -14.23
C GLY A 189 -18.69 -17.44 -15.39
N SER A 190 -17.42 -17.54 -15.73
CA SER A 190 -16.97 -18.37 -16.85
C SER A 190 -15.56 -18.92 -16.64
N SER A 191 -15.26 -20.02 -17.32
CA SER A 191 -13.89 -20.53 -17.42
C SER A 191 -13.60 -21.03 -18.82
N SER A 192 -12.37 -20.84 -19.31
CA SER A 192 -11.97 -21.32 -20.64
C SER A 192 -11.68 -22.83 -20.69
N ARG A 193 -11.25 -23.40 -19.56
CA ARG A 193 -10.95 -24.84 -19.35
C ARG A 193 -11.30 -25.26 -17.92
N PRO A 194 -11.20 -26.56 -17.55
CA PRO A 194 -11.35 -26.95 -16.15
C PRO A 194 -10.38 -26.17 -15.27
N THR A 195 -10.94 -25.46 -14.30
CA THR A 195 -10.22 -24.55 -13.40
C THR A 195 -10.59 -24.89 -11.96
N VAL A 196 -9.83 -24.32 -11.04
CA VAL A 196 -10.09 -24.39 -9.60
C VAL A 196 -10.36 -22.98 -9.07
N LEU A 197 -11.20 -22.90 -8.06
CA LEU A 197 -11.43 -21.69 -7.27
C LEU A 197 -11.14 -21.97 -5.81
N ARG A 198 -10.61 -20.97 -5.11
CA ARG A 198 -10.46 -20.97 -3.65
C ARG A 198 -10.86 -19.61 -3.12
N VAL A 199 -11.57 -19.64 -2.00
CA VAL A 199 -11.98 -18.44 -1.26
C VAL A 199 -11.29 -18.42 0.10
N CYS A 200 -10.81 -17.24 0.46
CA CYS A 200 -10.12 -16.97 1.72
C CYS A 200 -10.80 -15.81 2.46
N ASP A 201 -10.70 -15.79 3.78
CA ASP A 201 -11.13 -14.67 4.63
C ASP A 201 -10.18 -13.46 4.46
N GLY A 202 -10.78 -12.28 4.35
CA GLY A 202 -10.09 -11.01 4.20
C GLY A 202 -9.63 -10.76 2.76
N ILE A 203 -8.67 -9.85 2.59
CA ILE A 203 -8.20 -9.40 1.28
C ILE A 203 -7.00 -10.21 0.74
N ARG A 204 -6.42 -11.09 1.57
CA ARG A 204 -5.26 -11.93 1.23
C ARG A 204 -5.68 -13.32 0.81
N GLY A 205 -4.93 -13.89 -0.13
CA GLY A 205 -5.02 -15.30 -0.44
C GLY A 205 -4.58 -16.19 0.73
N CYS A 206 -4.70 -17.49 0.57
CA CYS A 206 -4.49 -18.46 1.64
C CYS A 206 -4.00 -19.81 1.11
N ASN A 207 -3.32 -20.56 1.96
CA ASN A 207 -3.07 -21.98 1.74
C ASN A 207 -4.27 -22.79 2.24
N SER A 208 -4.39 -24.05 1.82
CA SER A 208 -5.48 -24.95 2.17
C SER A 208 -5.57 -25.26 3.66
N THR A 209 -4.48 -25.04 4.40
CA THR A 209 -4.34 -25.34 5.83
C THR A 209 -4.26 -24.10 6.71
N THR A 210 -4.28 -22.90 6.14
CA THR A 210 -4.21 -21.66 6.93
C THR A 210 -5.57 -21.31 7.52
N PRO A 211 -5.64 -20.65 8.70
CA PRO A 211 -6.91 -20.34 9.36
C PRO A 211 -7.88 -19.47 8.53
N ASN A 212 -7.35 -18.66 7.61
CA ASN A 212 -8.16 -17.84 6.71
C ASN A 212 -8.63 -18.60 5.45
N PHE A 213 -8.42 -19.91 5.35
CA PHE A 213 -9.05 -20.74 4.31
C PHE A 213 -10.53 -20.92 4.61
N ILE A 214 -11.38 -20.64 3.62
CA ILE A 214 -12.84 -20.84 3.73
C ILE A 214 -13.23 -22.13 3.03
N ASP A 215 -13.06 -22.16 1.70
CA ASP A 215 -13.42 -23.33 0.89
C ASP A 215 -12.75 -23.27 -0.49
N HIS A 216 -12.82 -24.37 -1.23
CA HIS A 216 -12.39 -24.45 -2.61
C HIS A 216 -13.33 -25.30 -3.47
N SER A 217 -13.19 -25.21 -4.79
CA SER A 217 -13.94 -26.04 -5.73
C SER A 217 -13.12 -26.32 -6.98
N GLU A 218 -13.27 -27.52 -7.53
CA GLU A 218 -12.77 -27.93 -8.85
C GLU A 218 -13.87 -28.44 -9.79
N GLY A 219 -15.13 -28.25 -9.40
CA GLY A 219 -16.32 -28.79 -10.06
C GLY A 219 -17.56 -28.58 -9.20
N SER A 220 -18.72 -28.36 -9.83
CA SER A 220 -20.00 -28.25 -9.14
C SER A 220 -21.14 -28.69 -10.05
N CYS A 221 -22.21 -29.27 -9.46
CA CYS A 221 -23.43 -29.66 -10.18
C CYS A 221 -23.19 -30.54 -11.42
N GLY A 222 -22.22 -31.47 -11.34
CA GLY A 222 -21.86 -32.36 -12.46
C GLY A 222 -20.99 -31.71 -13.55
N SER A 223 -20.69 -30.41 -13.43
CA SER A 223 -19.74 -29.69 -14.28
C SER A 223 -18.30 -29.84 -13.78
N ASP A 224 -17.34 -29.79 -14.70
CA ASP A 224 -15.90 -29.69 -14.41
C ASP A 224 -15.45 -28.25 -14.12
N ARG A 225 -16.42 -27.34 -13.96
CA ARG A 225 -16.22 -25.93 -13.63
C ARG A 225 -16.54 -25.66 -12.17
N PRO A 226 -15.73 -24.82 -11.51
CA PRO A 226 -15.84 -24.63 -10.08
C PRO A 226 -16.97 -23.66 -9.75
N ALA A 227 -17.73 -24.02 -8.72
CA ALA A 227 -18.61 -23.12 -7.99
C ALA A 227 -18.72 -23.60 -6.55
N LEU A 228 -18.95 -22.68 -5.62
CA LEU A 228 -19.03 -22.96 -4.19
C LEU A 228 -19.99 -21.99 -3.49
N THR A 229 -20.41 -22.40 -2.31
CA THR A 229 -21.29 -21.65 -1.42
C THR A 229 -20.60 -21.56 -0.07
N PHE A 230 -20.45 -20.35 0.47
CA PHE A 230 -19.79 -20.15 1.76
C PHE A 230 -20.52 -19.11 2.60
N THR A 231 -20.16 -19.03 3.88
CA THR A 231 -20.65 -17.98 4.79
C THR A 231 -19.67 -16.83 4.81
N CYS A 232 -20.16 -15.61 4.58
CA CYS A 232 -19.37 -14.40 4.61
C CYS A 232 -18.62 -14.25 5.95
N PRO A 233 -17.30 -14.03 5.92
CA PRO A 233 -16.53 -13.87 7.16
C PRO A 233 -16.94 -12.66 7.99
N ASN A 234 -16.51 -12.65 9.25
CA ASN A 234 -16.72 -11.53 10.17
C ASN A 234 -16.03 -10.24 9.71
N SER A 235 -14.96 -10.36 8.91
CA SER A 235 -14.27 -9.22 8.30
C SER A 235 -15.17 -8.46 7.30
N GLY A 236 -16.21 -9.11 6.77
CA GLY A 236 -17.05 -8.59 5.69
C GLY A 236 -16.35 -8.60 4.32
N TYR A 237 -15.17 -9.20 4.24
CA TYR A 237 -14.38 -9.32 3.02
C TYR A 237 -13.96 -10.76 2.77
N PHE A 238 -13.83 -11.12 1.51
CA PHE A 238 -13.24 -12.38 1.08
C PHE A 238 -12.35 -12.14 -0.13
N SER A 239 -11.37 -12.99 -0.33
CA SER A 239 -10.52 -12.95 -1.52
C SER A 239 -10.65 -14.24 -2.30
N VAL A 240 -10.51 -14.12 -3.62
CA VAL A 240 -10.63 -15.23 -4.54
C VAL A 240 -9.30 -15.42 -5.24
N MET A 241 -8.95 -16.68 -5.41
CA MET A 241 -7.83 -17.10 -6.24
C MET A 241 -8.26 -18.25 -7.13
N SER A 242 -7.67 -18.29 -8.31
CA SER A 242 -8.04 -19.26 -9.34
C SER A 242 -6.81 -19.86 -9.99
N GLY A 243 -7.02 -20.94 -10.73
CA GLY A 243 -5.97 -21.50 -11.56
C GLY A 243 -6.49 -22.63 -12.44
N PRO A 244 -5.67 -23.11 -13.38
CA PRO A 244 -5.98 -24.32 -14.14
C PRO A 244 -6.13 -25.53 -13.22
N ARG A 245 -6.95 -26.53 -13.58
CA ARG A 245 -7.10 -27.73 -12.75
C ARG A 245 -5.78 -28.48 -12.53
N ALA A 246 -4.94 -28.57 -13.56
CA ALA A 246 -3.56 -29.06 -13.44
C ALA A 246 -2.59 -27.87 -13.39
N SER A 247 -1.76 -27.77 -12.36
CA SER A 247 -0.85 -26.64 -12.15
C SER A 247 0.05 -26.41 -13.37
N GLY A 248 0.15 -25.14 -13.81
CA GLY A 248 0.96 -24.77 -14.98
C GLY A 248 0.33 -25.14 -16.34
N GLY A 249 -0.85 -25.76 -16.36
CA GLY A 249 -1.63 -25.99 -17.57
C GLY A 249 -2.35 -24.72 -18.07
N PRO A 250 -3.09 -24.81 -19.19
CA PRO A 250 -3.93 -23.72 -19.66
C PRO A 250 -5.27 -23.68 -18.90
N GLY A 251 -5.80 -22.49 -18.68
CA GLY A 251 -7.12 -22.28 -18.09
C GLY A 251 -7.18 -20.97 -17.34
N GLU A 252 -8.17 -20.15 -17.69
CA GLU A 252 -8.46 -18.89 -17.02
C GLU A 252 -9.91 -18.94 -16.54
N ALA A 253 -10.14 -18.39 -15.36
CA ALA A 253 -11.44 -18.33 -14.71
C ALA A 253 -11.79 -16.85 -14.45
N THR A 254 -13.04 -16.51 -14.74
CA THR A 254 -13.66 -15.21 -14.45
C THR A 254 -14.76 -15.47 -13.43
N PRO A 255 -14.48 -15.33 -12.12
CA PRO A 255 -15.46 -15.62 -11.09
C PRO A 255 -16.53 -14.54 -11.02
N GLU A 256 -17.77 -14.93 -10.73
CA GLU A 256 -18.88 -14.01 -10.45
C GLU A 256 -19.69 -14.50 -9.25
N VAL A 257 -20.25 -13.56 -8.51
CA VAL A 257 -21.14 -13.84 -7.37
C VAL A 257 -22.60 -13.81 -7.81
N LEU A 258 -23.42 -14.68 -7.23
CA LEU A 258 -24.87 -14.53 -7.32
C LEU A 258 -25.30 -13.44 -6.34
N ASP A 259 -25.75 -12.32 -6.89
CA ASP A 259 -26.23 -11.21 -6.07
C ASP A 259 -27.65 -11.47 -5.55
N ALA A 260 -27.75 -12.09 -4.36
CA ALA A 260 -29.00 -12.15 -3.62
C ALA A 260 -29.20 -10.81 -2.86
N ALA A 261 -29.88 -9.86 -3.51
CA ALA A 261 -30.37 -8.60 -2.95
C ALA A 261 -29.35 -7.45 -2.75
N GLY A 262 -28.26 -7.39 -3.51
CA GLY A 262 -27.27 -6.30 -3.49
C GLY A 262 -26.23 -6.42 -2.38
N LEU A 263 -26.19 -7.53 -1.65
CA LEU A 263 -25.44 -7.64 -0.40
C LEU A 263 -24.03 -8.26 -0.57
N ALA A 264 -23.77 -8.95 -1.68
CA ALA A 264 -22.44 -9.47 -2.01
C ALA A 264 -21.96 -8.85 -3.33
N VAL A 265 -20.79 -8.20 -3.28
CA VAL A 265 -20.19 -7.50 -4.43
C VAL A 265 -18.85 -8.14 -4.74
N TYR A 266 -18.66 -8.52 -6.01
CA TYR A 266 -17.40 -9.05 -6.51
C TYR A 266 -17.24 -8.74 -8.00
N PRO A 267 -16.09 -8.18 -8.43
CA PRO A 267 -15.04 -7.62 -7.59
C PRO A 267 -15.52 -6.37 -6.82
N ALA A 268 -14.99 -6.14 -5.62
CA ALA A 268 -15.26 -4.94 -4.84
C ALA A 268 -14.34 -3.78 -5.25
N GLU A 269 -14.88 -2.56 -5.24
CA GLU A 269 -14.13 -1.33 -5.51
C GLU A 269 -13.15 -1.03 -4.37
N GLU A 270 -12.03 -0.38 -4.70
CA GLU A 270 -10.97 -0.07 -3.73
C GLU A 270 -11.47 0.84 -2.61
N ILE A 271 -12.33 1.81 -2.93
CA ILE A 271 -12.93 2.72 -1.94
C ILE A 271 -13.75 1.98 -0.89
N ASP A 272 -14.35 0.85 -1.27
CA ASP A 272 -15.18 0.02 -0.43
C ASP A 272 -14.38 -0.96 0.43
N VAL A 273 -13.17 -1.31 -0.02
CA VAL A 273 -12.23 -2.19 0.67
C VAL A 273 -11.35 -1.40 1.66
N PHE A 274 -10.86 -0.23 1.26
CA PHE A 274 -9.97 0.61 2.07
C PHE A 274 -10.72 1.87 2.52
N LYS A 275 -11.34 1.77 3.69
CA LYS A 275 -12.31 2.76 4.20
C LYS A 275 -11.83 3.53 5.42
N TRP A 276 -10.65 3.18 5.96
CA TRP A 276 -10.10 3.79 7.16
C TRP A 276 -8.98 4.77 6.81
N PRO A 277 -9.24 6.09 6.76
CA PRO A 277 -8.17 7.06 6.53
C PRO A 277 -7.21 7.08 7.72
N GLU A 278 -5.99 6.65 7.46
CA GLU A 278 -4.87 6.71 8.39
C GLU A 278 -4.46 8.17 8.62
N GLY A 279 -4.27 8.92 7.55
CA GLY A 279 -3.69 10.25 7.58
C GLY A 279 -3.06 10.61 6.23
N ALA A 280 -2.53 11.82 6.16
CA ALA A 280 -1.86 12.34 4.96
C ALA A 280 -0.37 12.51 5.22
N PHE A 281 0.43 12.27 4.18
CA PHE A 281 1.88 12.37 4.21
C PHE A 281 2.33 13.27 3.06
N TYR A 282 3.21 14.22 3.37
CA TYR A 282 3.56 15.29 2.44
C TYR A 282 4.87 15.97 2.82
N GLY A 283 5.38 16.81 1.92
CA GLY A 283 6.59 17.59 2.15
C GLY A 283 7.61 17.44 1.04
N ASN A 284 8.87 17.72 1.36
CA ASN A 284 10.01 17.59 0.46
C ASN A 284 11.25 17.09 1.24
N LEU A 285 11.75 15.91 0.87
CA LEU A 285 12.93 15.27 1.48
C LEU A 285 14.27 15.78 0.91
N TRP A 286 14.24 16.66 -0.09
CA TRP A 286 15.43 17.04 -0.86
C TRP A 286 15.72 18.54 -0.82
N GLY A 287 16.86 18.90 -1.42
CA GLY A 287 17.35 20.27 -1.45
C GLY A 287 18.25 20.62 -0.26
N SER A 288 18.80 21.83 -0.30
CA SER A 288 19.67 22.33 0.77
C SER A 288 18.87 22.56 2.06
N GLY A 289 19.41 22.08 3.18
CA GLY A 289 18.77 22.23 4.49
C GLY A 289 17.54 21.35 4.72
N ALA A 290 17.33 20.31 3.89
CA ALA A 290 16.28 19.32 4.08
C ALA A 290 16.47 18.48 5.35
N LEU A 291 17.72 18.20 5.73
CA LEU A 291 18.06 17.40 6.90
C LEU A 291 18.04 18.22 8.21
N HIS A 292 17.82 17.52 9.32
CA HIS A 292 17.91 18.06 10.66
C HIS A 292 19.31 18.69 10.90
N PRO A 293 19.44 19.86 11.55
CA PRO A 293 20.74 20.54 11.70
C PRO A 293 21.79 19.75 12.51
N GLY A 294 21.34 18.77 13.29
CA GLY A 294 22.21 17.83 13.99
C GLY A 294 22.87 16.77 13.10
N ILE A 295 22.46 16.67 11.83
CA ILE A 295 23.05 15.77 10.84
C ILE A 295 24.03 16.57 10.01
N ALA A 296 25.33 16.28 10.18
CA ALA A 296 26.38 16.91 9.40
C ALA A 296 26.36 16.42 7.94
N ASN A 297 26.77 17.29 7.01
CA ASN A 297 26.73 17.02 5.57
C ASN A 297 27.72 15.91 5.12
N ASP A 298 28.68 15.55 5.97
CA ASP A 298 29.66 14.48 5.75
C ASP A 298 29.23 13.12 6.34
N LYS A 299 28.00 13.03 6.86
CA LYS A 299 27.41 11.81 7.40
C LYS A 299 26.35 11.21 6.49
N ASN A 300 26.00 9.95 6.77
CA ASN A 300 25.16 9.09 5.93
C ASN A 300 25.73 8.90 4.51
N ILE A 301 27.06 8.78 4.44
CA ILE A 301 27.81 8.58 3.19
C ILE A 301 28.41 7.18 3.22
N VAL A 302 28.42 6.50 2.07
CA VAL A 302 29.11 5.23 1.88
C VAL A 302 30.48 5.47 1.23
N THR A 303 31.55 4.90 1.79
CA THR A 303 32.90 4.99 1.21
C THR A 303 33.09 4.06 0.01
N SER A 304 34.20 4.21 -0.72
CA SER A 304 34.59 3.31 -1.81
C SER A 304 34.75 1.85 -1.40
N GLU A 305 35.02 1.59 -0.12
CA GLU A 305 35.14 0.24 0.45
C GLU A 305 33.79 -0.29 0.96
N GLY A 306 32.70 0.46 0.78
CA GLY A 306 31.35 0.09 1.21
C GLY A 306 31.07 0.37 2.69
N PHE A 307 31.93 1.11 3.39
CA PHE A 307 31.69 1.47 4.79
C PHE A 307 30.66 2.61 4.88
N PHE A 308 29.61 2.43 5.68
CA PHE A 308 28.60 3.45 5.91
C PHE A 308 28.94 4.28 7.14
N ASP A 309 29.23 5.57 6.94
CA ASP A 309 29.46 6.52 8.03
C ASP A 309 28.13 7.14 8.49
N ALA A 310 27.51 6.51 9.49
CA ALA A 310 26.20 6.91 9.99
C ALA A 310 26.24 8.26 10.74
N ALA A 311 25.20 9.07 10.55
CA ALA A 311 24.96 10.24 11.39
C ALA A 311 24.58 9.82 12.82
N PRO A 312 24.88 10.65 13.84
CA PRO A 312 24.28 10.49 15.16
C PRO A 312 22.76 10.61 15.08
N ALA A 313 22.07 9.84 15.92
CA ALA A 313 20.62 9.94 16.05
C ALA A 313 20.20 11.35 16.46
N VAL A 314 19.12 11.86 15.86
CA VAL A 314 18.53 13.15 16.20
C VAL A 314 17.16 12.95 16.83
N ILE A 315 16.82 13.79 17.82
CA ILE A 315 15.48 13.79 18.40
C ILE A 315 14.51 14.41 17.39
N GLY A 316 13.39 13.73 17.14
CA GLY A 316 12.36 14.11 16.18
C GLY A 316 12.67 13.65 14.76
N SER A 317 12.24 14.44 13.78
CA SER A 317 12.33 14.09 12.36
C SER A 317 13.72 14.36 11.78
N VAL A 318 14.24 13.37 11.02
CA VAL A 318 15.45 13.49 10.19
C VAL A 318 15.28 14.58 9.14
N PHE A 319 14.06 14.72 8.62
CA PHE A 319 13.73 15.67 7.57
C PHE A 319 12.93 16.85 8.13
N ARG A 320 13.40 18.07 7.84
CA ARG A 320 12.82 19.31 8.36
C ARG A 320 11.54 19.71 7.64
N ARG A 321 11.34 19.24 6.41
CA ARG A 321 10.20 19.57 5.55
C ARG A 321 9.40 18.33 5.16
N ALA A 322 9.39 17.31 6.01
CA ALA A 322 8.55 16.12 5.86
C ALA A 322 7.53 16.10 6.99
N PHE A 323 6.26 15.92 6.62
CA PHE A 323 5.15 16.08 7.54
C PHE A 323 4.15 14.93 7.39
N THR A 324 3.46 14.67 8.49
CA THR A 324 2.27 13.81 8.50
C THR A 324 1.21 14.42 9.39
N CYS A 325 -0.05 14.23 9.01
CA CYS A 325 -1.19 14.48 9.87
C CYS A 325 -1.99 13.18 10.01
N THR A 326 -2.82 13.09 11.05
CA THR A 326 -3.59 11.88 11.35
C THR A 326 -5.07 12.04 11.02
N GLY A 327 -5.68 10.97 10.51
CA GLY A 327 -7.11 10.89 10.29
C GLY A 327 -7.92 11.01 11.58
N ARG A 328 -9.23 11.22 11.45
CA ARG A 328 -10.13 11.47 12.59
C ARG A 328 -10.48 10.24 13.44
N PHE A 329 -10.13 9.03 12.99
CA PHE A 329 -10.59 7.78 13.61
C PHE A 329 -9.68 7.26 14.74
N TRP A 330 -8.58 7.97 15.02
CA TRP A 330 -7.56 7.53 15.97
C TRP A 330 -7.65 8.33 17.27
N THR A 331 -7.78 7.67 18.42
CA THR A 331 -7.93 8.35 19.73
C THR A 331 -6.61 8.87 20.32
N ARG A 332 -5.49 8.20 20.01
CA ARG A 332 -4.13 8.62 20.40
C ARG A 332 -3.29 8.90 19.16
N GLN A 333 -3.70 9.92 18.42
CA GLN A 333 -3.17 10.28 17.10
C GLN A 333 -1.64 10.41 17.07
N GLU A 334 -1.08 11.11 18.07
CA GLU A 334 0.37 11.31 18.17
C GLU A 334 1.10 9.99 18.42
N ALA A 335 0.64 9.18 19.37
CA ALA A 335 1.27 7.89 19.68
C ALA A 335 1.23 6.94 18.47
N TYR A 336 0.10 6.93 17.75
CA TYR A 336 -0.04 6.19 16.51
C TYR A 336 0.97 6.66 15.45
N MET A 337 1.06 7.98 15.22
CA MET A 337 1.99 8.51 14.22
C MET A 337 3.46 8.38 14.63
N ALA A 338 3.77 8.45 15.93
CA ALA A 338 5.10 8.13 16.44
C ALA A 338 5.47 6.66 16.18
N ASP A 339 4.55 5.70 16.37
CA ASP A 339 4.76 4.32 15.94
C ASP A 339 4.99 4.24 14.42
N ARG A 340 4.18 4.97 13.66
CA ARG A 340 4.19 4.96 12.19
C ARG A 340 5.46 5.51 11.56
N VAL A 341 5.93 6.67 12.01
CA VAL A 341 7.06 7.39 11.40
C VAL A 341 8.37 7.26 12.17
N CYS A 342 8.33 6.80 13.43
CA CYS A 342 9.49 6.65 14.31
C CYS A 342 9.67 5.25 14.90
N ALA A 343 8.86 4.25 14.52
CA ALA A 343 8.90 2.90 15.09
C ALA A 343 8.66 2.85 16.62
N GLY A 344 7.91 3.80 17.15
CA GLY A 344 7.60 3.91 18.58
C GLY A 344 8.71 4.62 19.38
N GLY A 345 9.77 5.07 18.72
CA GLY A 345 10.79 5.94 19.29
C GLY A 345 10.43 7.42 19.22
N VAL A 346 11.38 8.27 19.61
CA VAL A 346 11.30 9.73 19.51
C VAL A 346 12.44 10.32 18.69
N SER A 347 13.25 9.47 18.07
CA SER A 347 14.44 9.85 17.32
C SER A 347 14.37 9.29 15.91
N ASP A 348 15.06 9.96 15.00
CA ASP A 348 15.20 9.60 13.59
C ASP A 348 13.86 9.29 12.88
N CYS A 349 12.82 10.04 13.23
CA CYS A 349 11.52 9.93 12.58
C CYS A 349 11.62 10.32 11.10
N ALA A 350 10.87 9.63 10.23
CA ALA A 350 10.84 9.94 8.80
C ALA A 350 10.13 11.28 8.49
N ALA A 351 9.18 11.68 9.35
CA ALA A 351 8.43 12.92 9.20
C ALA A 351 8.03 13.50 10.57
N THR A 352 7.65 14.77 10.57
CA THR A 352 7.10 15.47 11.74
C THR A 352 5.58 15.32 11.76
N TRP A 353 5.02 14.79 12.84
CA TRP A 353 3.57 14.84 13.06
C TRP A 353 3.14 16.27 13.39
N VAL A 354 2.14 16.79 12.66
CA VAL A 354 1.70 18.18 12.80
C VAL A 354 0.30 18.33 13.39
N GLY A 355 -0.50 17.27 13.50
CA GLY A 355 -1.85 17.32 14.05
C GLY A 355 -2.85 16.46 13.30
N ALA A 356 -4.13 16.83 13.36
CA ALA A 356 -5.19 16.15 12.63
C ALA A 356 -5.28 16.67 11.19
N CYS A 357 -5.55 15.79 10.23
CA CYS A 357 -5.76 16.18 8.83
C CYS A 357 -7.12 16.85 8.60
N ASP A 358 -8.09 16.63 9.49
CA ASP A 358 -9.49 17.04 9.32
C ASP A 358 -9.64 18.56 9.10
N VAL A 359 -10.83 18.99 8.69
CA VAL A 359 -11.15 20.39 8.40
C VAL A 359 -11.88 21.07 9.57
N ALA A 360 -11.71 22.39 9.70
CA ALA A 360 -12.19 23.18 10.84
C ALA A 360 -13.69 23.07 11.18
N ASN A 361 -14.51 22.66 10.21
CA ASN A 361 -15.97 22.58 10.31
C ASN A 361 -16.51 21.15 10.53
N SER A 362 -15.66 20.15 10.78
CA SER A 362 -16.14 18.80 11.08
C SER A 362 -16.92 18.82 12.41
N LYS A 363 -18.23 18.55 12.34
CA LYS A 363 -19.16 18.63 13.50
C LYS A 363 -18.93 17.57 14.58
N ARG A 364 -17.99 16.62 14.38
CA ARG A 364 -17.59 15.64 15.40
C ARG A 364 -16.40 16.21 16.17
N SER A 365 -16.66 16.69 17.38
CA SER A 365 -15.60 17.18 18.27
C SER A 365 -14.69 16.03 18.67
N ILE A 366 -13.43 16.10 18.26
CA ILE A 366 -12.32 15.38 18.88
C ILE A 366 -12.04 16.13 20.19
N ALA A 367 -11.97 15.40 21.31
CA ALA A 367 -11.72 15.84 22.69
C ALA A 367 -11.62 17.36 22.97
N PRO A 368 -12.46 17.96 23.86
CA PRO A 368 -12.54 19.40 24.10
C PRO A 368 -11.28 20.09 24.68
N ARG A 369 -10.14 19.41 24.79
CA ARG A 369 -8.91 19.91 25.44
C ARG A 369 -7.67 20.02 24.56
N CYS A 370 -7.64 19.47 23.34
CA CYS A 370 -6.49 19.66 22.46
C CYS A 370 -6.75 20.82 21.48
N PRO A 371 -5.78 21.71 21.21
CA PRO A 371 -5.93 22.71 20.17
C PRO A 371 -6.22 21.98 18.86
N ARG A 372 -7.33 22.33 18.20
CA ARG A 372 -7.76 21.75 16.93
C ARG A 372 -6.81 22.22 15.82
N LEU A 373 -5.65 21.58 15.71
CA LEU A 373 -4.69 21.87 14.66
C LEU A 373 -5.07 21.03 13.44
N TYR A 374 -6.18 21.42 12.83
CA TYR A 374 -6.60 20.99 11.50
C TYR A 374 -5.54 21.44 10.50
N ARG A 375 -4.94 20.50 9.79
CA ARG A 375 -3.80 20.79 8.91
C ARG A 375 -4.16 20.89 7.46
N CYS A 376 -5.17 20.18 6.98
CA CYS A 376 -5.54 20.21 5.57
C CYS A 376 -6.75 21.11 5.34
N ALA A 377 -6.79 21.75 4.17
CA ALA A 377 -7.89 22.64 3.81
C ALA A 377 -9.11 21.86 3.30
N SER A 378 -8.87 20.68 2.70
CA SER A 378 -9.92 19.74 2.26
C SER A 378 -9.75 18.35 2.87
N ALA A 379 -10.86 17.61 2.92
CA ALA A 379 -10.95 16.19 3.30
C ALA A 379 -11.64 15.35 2.21
N ASP A 380 -11.63 15.89 0.99
CA ASP A 380 -12.00 15.30 -0.29
C ASP A 380 -11.56 16.34 -1.35
N GLY A 381 -10.47 16.08 -2.06
CA GLY A 381 -9.95 16.99 -3.07
C GLY A 381 -10.94 17.26 -4.21
N ALA A 382 -10.62 18.23 -5.07
CA ALA A 382 -11.56 18.67 -6.11
C ALA A 382 -11.42 17.88 -7.42
N VAL A 383 -10.29 17.22 -7.64
CA VAL A 383 -9.98 16.44 -8.85
C VAL A 383 -10.75 15.13 -8.85
N VAL A 384 -10.85 14.42 -7.72
CA VAL A 384 -11.62 13.16 -7.62
C VAL A 384 -12.65 13.20 -6.50
N PRO A 385 -13.85 13.74 -6.77
CA PRO A 385 -14.89 13.83 -5.77
C PRO A 385 -15.27 12.46 -5.18
N GLY A 386 -15.25 12.37 -3.86
CA GLY A 386 -15.69 11.21 -3.09
C GLY A 386 -14.59 10.23 -2.72
N ASP A 387 -13.33 10.43 -3.11
CA ASP A 387 -12.24 9.54 -2.73
C ASP A 387 -11.68 9.81 -1.32
N GLY A 388 -12.05 10.96 -0.74
CA GLY A 388 -11.82 11.33 0.65
C GLY A 388 -10.37 11.67 1.00
N ASP A 389 -9.54 11.96 0.00
CA ASP A 389 -8.17 12.40 0.24
C ASP A 389 -8.12 13.79 0.90
N PHE A 390 -7.08 14.02 1.67
CA PHE A 390 -6.81 15.34 2.25
C PHE A 390 -5.96 16.15 1.29
N ASP A 391 -6.25 17.45 1.15
CA ASP A 391 -5.49 18.35 0.27
C ASP A 391 -5.15 19.69 0.94
N ASP A 392 -4.16 20.40 0.39
CA ASP A 392 -3.65 21.69 0.84
C ASP A 392 -3.24 21.68 2.32
N CYS A 393 -2.38 20.72 2.69
CA CYS A 393 -1.98 20.48 4.06
C CYS A 393 -0.87 21.43 4.55
N GLN A 394 -0.99 21.91 5.79
CA GLN A 394 -0.07 22.85 6.42
C GLN A 394 1.06 22.10 7.11
N GLY A 395 2.30 22.51 6.82
CA GLY A 395 3.49 22.06 7.55
C GLY A 395 3.78 22.97 8.74
N ARG A 396 4.94 23.64 8.69
CA ARG A 396 5.29 24.66 9.68
C ARG A 396 4.54 25.98 9.44
N PRO A 397 4.33 26.82 10.46
CA PRO A 397 3.59 28.08 10.32
C PRO A 397 4.21 29.08 9.34
N ASP A 398 5.50 28.96 9.04
CA ASP A 398 6.27 29.81 8.12
C ASP A 398 6.29 29.26 6.68
N GLU A 399 5.66 28.11 6.43
CA GLU A 399 5.56 27.49 5.10
C GLU A 399 4.16 27.66 4.52
N GLY A 400 4.05 27.69 3.19
CA GLY A 400 2.76 27.65 2.49
C GLY A 400 2.10 26.26 2.59
N PRO A 401 0.83 26.13 2.15
CA PRO A 401 0.19 24.83 2.01
C PRO A 401 0.97 23.92 1.05
N TRP A 402 0.96 22.63 1.34
CA TRP A 402 1.46 21.57 0.49
C TRP A 402 0.28 20.96 -0.27
N SER A 403 0.27 21.07 -1.60
CA SER A 403 -0.83 20.68 -2.49
C SER A 403 -0.63 19.30 -3.15
N ARG A 404 0.30 18.49 -2.63
CA ARG A 404 0.59 17.12 -3.11
C ARG A 404 0.66 16.10 -1.96
N PRO A 405 -0.22 16.17 -0.95
CA PRO A 405 -0.29 15.10 0.03
C PRO A 405 -0.78 13.79 -0.61
N ILE A 406 -0.32 12.68 -0.05
CA ILE A 406 -0.92 11.37 -0.29
C ILE A 406 -1.55 10.90 1.01
N THR A 407 -2.84 10.65 0.94
CA THR A 407 -3.66 10.07 2.00
C THR A 407 -3.61 8.57 1.93
N VAL A 408 -3.40 7.92 3.08
CA VAL A 408 -3.42 6.47 3.19
C VAL A 408 -4.76 6.00 3.74
N PHE A 409 -5.35 5.00 3.09
CA PHE A 409 -6.52 4.29 3.57
C PHE A 409 -6.17 2.82 3.83
N LEU A 410 -6.59 2.32 4.99
CA LEU A 410 -6.38 0.94 5.44
C LEU A 410 -7.64 0.10 5.25
N ASN A 411 -7.48 -1.21 5.11
CA ASN A 411 -8.59 -2.16 5.14
C ASN A 411 -9.03 -2.42 6.58
N ASN A 412 -8.07 -2.54 7.50
CA ASN A 412 -8.30 -2.63 8.92
C ASN A 412 -7.43 -1.60 9.69
N PRO A 413 -7.98 -0.89 10.70
CA PRO A 413 -7.21 0.08 11.49
C PRO A 413 -5.95 -0.50 12.16
N THR A 414 -5.89 -1.81 12.40
CA THR A 414 -4.74 -2.44 13.07
C THR A 414 -3.68 -2.99 12.11
N ASP A 415 -3.80 -2.77 10.79
CA ASP A 415 -2.91 -3.41 9.81
C ASP A 415 -1.43 -3.01 9.99
N ILE A 416 -1.15 -1.77 10.40
CA ILE A 416 0.20 -1.15 10.35
C ILE A 416 0.82 -0.81 11.71
N VAL A 417 0.27 -1.33 12.80
CA VAL A 417 0.74 -1.04 14.17
C VAL A 417 1.56 -2.19 14.75
N SER A 418 2.51 -1.87 15.62
CA SER A 418 3.44 -2.84 16.23
C SER A 418 2.75 -3.85 17.15
N ASP A 419 1.74 -3.42 17.91
CA ASP A 419 1.01 -4.25 18.87
C ASP A 419 -0.53 -4.14 18.71
N PRO A 420 -1.21 -5.19 18.20
CA PRO A 420 -2.66 -5.20 18.11
C PRO A 420 -3.38 -5.29 19.47
N MET A 421 -2.70 -5.71 20.57
CA MET A 421 -3.27 -5.69 21.92
C MET A 421 -3.35 -4.27 22.51
N ASN A 422 -2.67 -3.30 21.91
CA ASN A 422 -2.86 -1.88 22.18
C ASN A 422 -4.04 -1.28 21.37
N SER A 423 -4.93 -2.11 20.82
CA SER A 423 -6.20 -1.66 20.20
C SER A 423 -7.05 -0.79 21.13
N GLU A 424 -6.95 -0.96 22.45
CA GLU A 424 -7.56 -0.06 23.44
C GLU A 424 -6.95 1.36 23.45
N THR A 425 -5.69 1.49 23.02
CA THR A 425 -5.00 2.79 22.89
C THR A 425 -5.20 3.43 21.51
N MET A 426 -5.54 2.64 20.49
CA MET A 426 -5.81 3.09 19.12
C MET A 426 -7.23 3.62 18.93
N GLY A 427 -8.13 3.31 19.87
CA GLY A 427 -9.51 3.74 19.84
C GLY A 427 -10.29 2.97 18.79
N THR A 428 -11.43 2.42 19.18
CA THR A 428 -12.41 2.09 18.16
C THR A 428 -12.86 3.39 17.50
N PRO A 429 -13.15 3.41 16.19
CA PRO A 429 -13.65 4.58 15.44
C PRO A 429 -14.86 5.31 16.07
N ASP A 430 -15.53 4.67 17.04
CA ASP A 430 -16.71 5.17 17.77
C ASP A 430 -16.52 5.33 19.29
N ALA A 431 -15.32 5.10 19.86
CA ALA A 431 -15.08 5.37 21.26
C ALA A 431 -14.51 6.80 21.45
N PRO A 432 -15.21 7.72 22.14
CA PRO A 432 -14.61 8.96 22.60
C PRO A 432 -13.58 8.63 23.69
N GLY A 433 -12.34 8.36 23.28
CA GLY A 433 -11.23 8.17 24.20
C GLY A 433 -10.76 9.52 24.75
N ASP A 434 -10.73 9.64 26.07
CA ASP A 434 -10.04 10.74 26.77
C ASP A 434 -8.52 10.57 26.55
N ALA A 435 -7.93 11.47 25.75
CA ALA A 435 -6.47 11.58 25.60
C ALA A 435 -5.97 12.85 26.30
N ASP A 436 -4.94 12.67 27.13
CA ASP A 436 -4.18 13.75 27.77
C ASP A 436 -3.26 14.39 26.73
N CYS A 437 -3.44 15.69 26.46
CA CYS A 437 -2.62 16.43 25.50
C CYS A 437 -1.26 16.74 26.18
N ARG A 438 -0.16 16.13 25.71
CA ARG A 438 1.21 16.54 26.04
C ARG A 438 2.00 16.77 24.79
#